data_AF-A0A1J8PM79-F1
#
_entry.id   AF-A0A1J8PM79-F1
#
_cell.length_a   1.000
_cell.length_b   1.000
_cell.length_c   1.000
_cell.angle_alpha   90.00
_cell.angle_beta   90.00
_cell.angle_gamma   90.00
#
_symmetry.space_group_name_H-M   'P 1'
#
loop_
_entity.id
_entity.type
_entity.pdbx_description
1 polymer ?
#
loop_
_entity_poly.entity_id
_entity_poly.type
_entity_poly.pdbx_seq_one_letter_code
_entity_poly.pdbx_strand_id
1 'polypeptide(L)'
;MEIKIKLRFFLKKINLATYPNTVILMKEHEALMSLLDSSISEKSCMEVIKKLKRNQVYIFFKLDKDPEFLKVIIKKILDPSILKAILNVSDINYSEGEKIILEKHLCIINLLSNLADDLKKFIKLSIQKMEEKENFFVEYFKELDRLKIVLLTEEIKTDDLKWFFNTNLFTLITFESKRFSIKLTEIYHLMIQDINLSKKKYFNDHCEILLDKKTKEGKFFNYDSFFSILYDKRKSFVNNLPKSNGFIFHKMSKSDKLCKQLIKLALENRLKHL
;
A
#
# COMPACT_ATOMS: atom_id res chain seq x y z
N MET A 1 15.54 5.58 2.72
CA MET A 1 16.63 6.59 2.78
C MET A 1 16.29 7.77 3.70
N GLU A 2 15.01 8.17 3.77
CA GLU A 2 14.54 9.34 4.52
C GLU A 2 14.66 9.24 6.05
N ILE A 3 14.42 8.07 6.65
CA ILE A 3 14.49 7.91 8.11
C ILE A 3 15.90 8.13 8.66
N LYS A 4 16.93 7.66 7.95
CA LYS A 4 18.33 7.90 8.34
C LYS A 4 18.69 9.39 8.27
N ILE A 5 18.11 10.13 7.33
CA ILE A 5 18.28 11.59 7.23
C ILE A 5 17.62 12.27 8.44
N LYS A 6 16.37 11.89 8.77
CA LYS A 6 15.67 12.38 9.98
C LYS A 6 16.47 12.10 11.25
N LEU A 7 17.01 10.88 11.40
CA LEU A 7 17.85 10.52 12.55
C LEU A 7 19.14 11.33 12.63
N ARG A 8 19.82 11.58 11.51
CA ARG A 8 21.01 12.46 11.49
C ARG A 8 20.66 13.89 11.90
N PHE A 9 19.47 14.38 11.55
CA PHE A 9 19.00 15.69 12.01
C PHE A 9 18.80 15.73 13.53
N PHE A 10 18.22 14.68 14.13
CA PHE A 10 18.10 14.58 15.58
C PHE A 10 19.47 14.51 16.27
N LEU A 11 20.44 13.78 15.71
CA LEU A 11 21.82 13.77 16.22
C LEU A 11 22.44 15.17 16.23
N LYS A 12 22.26 15.95 15.15
CA LYS A 12 22.72 17.35 15.12
C LYS A 12 22.08 18.18 16.23
N LYS A 13 20.78 18.01 16.50
CA LYS A 13 20.11 18.69 17.62
C LYS A 13 20.67 18.27 18.97
N ILE A 14 20.90 16.97 19.18
CA ILE A 14 21.51 16.44 20.40
C ILE A 14 22.88 17.08 20.64
N ASN A 15 23.70 17.21 19.59
CA ASN A 15 25.04 17.78 19.69
C ASN A 15 25.07 19.30 19.89
N LEU A 16 24.09 20.03 19.35
CA LEU A 16 24.04 21.50 19.40
C LEU A 16 23.37 22.04 20.66
N ALA A 17 22.51 21.25 21.31
CA ALA A 17 21.82 21.65 22.51
C ALA A 17 22.50 21.07 23.75
N THR A 18 22.61 21.88 24.79
CA THR A 18 23.00 21.46 26.15
C THR A 18 21.84 20.69 26.80
N TYR A 19 21.48 19.54 26.24
CA TYR A 19 20.54 18.65 26.90
C TYR A 19 21.21 18.01 28.12
N PRO A 20 20.51 17.91 29.26
CA PRO A 20 21.07 17.31 30.47
C PRO A 20 21.48 15.84 30.27
N ASN A 21 20.95 15.16 29.24
CA ASN A 21 21.18 13.75 28.96
C ASN A 21 21.90 13.50 27.61
N THR A 22 22.67 14.47 27.09
CA THR A 22 23.29 14.38 25.76
C THR A 22 24.06 13.07 25.52
N VAL A 23 24.89 12.63 26.48
CA VAL A 23 25.67 11.38 26.35
C VAL A 23 24.77 10.14 26.19
N ILE A 24 23.68 10.08 26.97
CA ILE A 24 22.71 8.98 26.90
C ILE A 24 21.97 9.02 25.55
N LEU A 25 21.54 10.20 25.12
CA LEU A 25 20.82 10.36 23.85
C LEU A 25 21.69 10.03 22.63
N MET A 26 23.00 10.29 22.67
CA MET A 26 23.91 9.88 21.61
C MET A 26 24.03 8.35 21.53
N LYS A 27 24.22 7.66 22.66
CA LYS A 27 24.27 6.20 22.69
C LYS A 27 22.95 5.56 22.23
N GLU A 28 21.84 6.12 22.68
CA GLU A 28 20.50 5.66 22.29
C GLU A 28 20.19 5.96 20.81
N HIS A 29 20.79 7.00 20.22
CA HIS A 29 20.71 7.26 18.78
C HIS A 29 21.40 6.16 17.96
N GLU A 30 22.60 5.77 18.36
CA GLU A 30 23.33 4.68 17.72
C GLU A 30 22.57 3.35 17.85
N ALA A 31 22.03 3.07 19.03
CA ALA A 31 21.20 1.89 19.28
C ALA A 31 19.95 1.88 18.38
N LEU A 32 19.29 3.04 18.19
CA LEU A 32 18.13 3.17 17.31
C LEU A 32 18.50 2.96 15.83
N MET A 33 19.61 3.52 15.37
CA MET A 33 20.14 3.30 14.02
C MET A 33 20.43 1.81 13.78
N SER A 34 21.12 1.16 14.73
CA SER A 34 21.42 -0.26 14.67
C SER A 34 20.15 -1.13 14.64
N LEU A 35 19.16 -0.79 15.47
CA LEU A 35 17.87 -1.49 15.53
C LEU A 35 17.15 -1.44 14.17
N LEU A 36 17.11 -0.26 13.53
CA LEU A 36 16.47 -0.08 12.23
C LEU A 36 17.21 -0.78 11.09
N ASP A 37 18.53 -0.95 11.20
CA ASP A 37 19.35 -1.67 10.21
C ASP A 37 19.42 -3.18 10.45
N SER A 38 19.07 -3.65 11.66
CA SER A 38 19.13 -5.07 12.01
C SER A 38 18.24 -5.95 11.13
N SER A 39 18.72 -7.15 10.79
CA SER A 39 17.87 -8.22 10.26
C SER A 39 16.94 -8.69 11.38
N ILE A 40 15.63 -8.64 11.15
CA ILE A 40 14.64 -9.09 12.13
C ILE A 40 14.31 -10.54 11.84
N SER A 41 14.58 -11.41 12.82
CA SER A 41 14.04 -12.76 12.80
C SER A 41 12.65 -12.76 13.42
N GLU A 42 11.82 -13.70 12.98
CA GLU A 42 10.48 -13.93 13.51
C GLU A 42 10.46 -14.03 15.04
N LYS A 43 11.44 -14.73 15.62
CA LYS A 43 11.56 -14.95 17.07
C LYS A 43 11.95 -13.71 17.86
N SER A 44 12.64 -12.74 17.24
CA SER A 44 13.15 -11.53 17.91
C SER A 44 12.28 -10.30 17.70
N CYS A 45 11.25 -10.39 16.86
CA CYS A 45 10.51 -9.23 16.40
C CYS A 45 9.81 -8.46 17.54
N MET A 46 9.16 -9.17 18.47
CA MET A 46 8.54 -8.52 19.63
C MET A 46 9.56 -7.78 20.49
N GLU A 47 10.73 -8.36 20.69
CA GLU A 47 11.80 -7.74 21.48
C GLU A 47 12.37 -6.50 20.77
N VAL A 48 12.47 -6.56 19.44
CA VAL A 48 12.87 -5.41 18.61
C VAL A 48 11.86 -4.26 18.76
N ILE A 49 10.55 -4.52 18.72
CA ILE A 49 9.54 -3.48 18.93
C ILE A 49 9.60 -2.96 20.37
N LYS A 50 9.74 -3.83 21.36
CA LYS A 50 9.92 -3.40 22.76
C LYS A 50 11.16 -2.51 22.94
N LYS A 51 12.28 -2.84 22.27
CA LYS A 51 13.49 -2.01 22.26
C LYS A 51 13.25 -0.66 21.59
N LEU A 52 12.56 -0.63 20.45
CA LEU A 52 12.18 0.62 19.77
C LEU A 52 11.40 1.53 20.74
N LYS A 53 10.35 0.99 21.37
CA LYS A 53 9.43 1.78 22.20
C LYS A 53 10.04 2.23 23.53
N ARG A 54 11.11 1.58 24.00
CA ARG A 54 11.87 1.96 25.20
C ARG A 54 13.06 2.88 24.91
N ASN A 55 13.42 3.05 23.64
CA ASN A 55 14.57 3.85 23.24
C ASN A 55 14.38 5.33 23.60
N GLN A 56 15.37 5.94 24.24
CA GLN A 56 15.22 7.30 24.77
C GLN A 56 15.13 8.35 23.67
N VAL A 57 15.80 8.17 22.53
CA VAL A 57 15.68 9.08 21.38
C VAL A 57 14.27 9.00 20.79
N TYR A 58 13.73 7.79 20.67
CA TYR A 58 12.37 7.56 20.22
C TYR A 58 11.33 8.27 21.08
N ILE A 59 11.47 8.16 22.41
CA ILE A 59 10.57 8.80 23.38
C ILE A 59 10.78 10.32 23.40
N PHE A 60 12.03 10.78 23.51
CA PHE A 60 12.36 12.19 23.68
C PHE A 60 11.89 13.05 22.50
N PHE A 61 12.06 12.56 21.28
CA PHE A 61 11.60 13.23 20.07
C PHE A 61 10.15 12.90 19.68
N LYS A 62 9.43 12.13 20.50
CA LYS A 62 8.03 11.71 20.26
C LYS A 62 7.85 11.07 18.87
N LEU A 63 8.74 10.15 18.54
CA LEU A 63 8.76 9.47 17.25
C LEU A 63 7.61 8.47 17.07
N ASP A 64 6.87 8.17 18.14
CA ASP A 64 5.58 7.46 18.11
C ASP A 64 4.51 8.18 17.28
N LYS A 65 4.67 9.49 17.07
CA LYS A 65 3.83 10.30 16.19
C LYS A 65 4.23 10.24 14.72
N ASP A 66 5.38 9.66 14.39
CA ASP A 66 5.85 9.45 13.03
C ASP A 66 5.91 7.93 12.76
N PRO A 67 4.80 7.34 12.25
CA PRO A 67 4.66 5.90 12.19
C PRO A 67 5.61 5.25 11.15
N GLU A 68 6.30 6.04 10.32
CA GLU A 68 7.32 5.56 9.39
C GLU A 68 8.48 4.83 10.10
N PHE A 69 8.80 5.18 11.34
CA PHE A 69 9.82 4.46 12.13
C PHE A 69 9.41 3.02 12.41
N LEU A 70 8.16 2.81 12.84
CA LEU A 70 7.63 1.45 13.05
C LEU A 70 7.50 0.71 11.72
N LYS A 71 7.07 1.41 10.66
CA LYS A 71 6.93 0.87 9.30
C LYS A 71 8.19 0.16 8.81
N VAL A 72 9.38 0.73 9.03
CA VAL A 72 10.66 0.13 8.63
C VAL A 72 10.93 -1.21 9.33
N ILE A 73 10.52 -1.35 10.59
CA ILE A 73 10.65 -2.59 11.34
C ILE A 73 9.63 -3.61 10.82
N ILE A 74 8.36 -3.23 10.73
CA ILE A 74 7.30 -4.18 10.43
C ILE A 74 7.33 -4.70 9.00
N LYS A 75 7.88 -3.93 8.05
CA LYS A 75 8.07 -4.37 6.65
C LYS A 75 8.95 -5.61 6.51
N LYS A 76 9.80 -5.88 7.51
CA LYS A 76 10.66 -7.07 7.54
C LYS A 76 9.89 -8.31 8.00
N ILE A 77 8.67 -8.16 8.52
CA ILE A 77 7.83 -9.24 9.02
C ILE A 77 6.91 -9.69 7.89
N LEU A 78 7.02 -10.95 7.51
CA LEU A 78 6.23 -11.54 6.43
C LEU A 78 5.23 -12.60 6.93
N ASP A 79 5.31 -13.00 8.20
CA ASP A 79 4.36 -13.93 8.82
C ASP A 79 3.16 -13.16 9.43
N PRO A 80 1.93 -13.42 8.97
CA PRO A 80 0.73 -12.78 9.51
C PRO A 80 0.46 -13.13 10.98
N SER A 81 0.88 -14.30 11.45
CA SER A 81 0.70 -14.76 12.83
C SER A 81 1.49 -13.89 13.80
N ILE A 82 2.70 -13.50 13.39
CA ILE A 82 3.58 -12.63 14.17
C ILE A 82 3.02 -11.22 14.22
N LEU A 83 2.52 -10.70 13.10
CA LEU A 83 1.86 -9.38 13.06
C LEU A 83 0.62 -9.33 13.96
N LYS A 84 -0.20 -10.38 13.95
CA LYS A 84 -1.34 -10.52 14.87
C LYS A 84 -0.88 -10.55 16.32
N ALA A 85 0.17 -11.30 16.64
CA ALA A 85 0.72 -11.34 17.98
C ALA A 85 1.17 -9.94 18.42
N ILE A 86 1.91 -9.21 17.57
CA ILE A 86 2.39 -7.84 17.81
C ILE A 86 1.26 -6.85 18.08
N LEU A 87 0.18 -6.92 17.29
CA LEU A 87 -1.01 -6.09 17.45
C LEU A 87 -1.72 -6.31 18.79
N ASN A 88 -1.70 -7.56 19.28
CA ASN A 88 -2.42 -7.97 20.50
C ASN A 88 -1.56 -7.92 21.77
N VAL A 89 -0.31 -7.44 21.71
CA VAL A 89 0.54 -7.34 22.91
C VAL A 89 0.04 -6.22 23.82
N SER A 90 -0.34 -6.58 25.05
CA SER A 90 -0.79 -5.63 26.08
C SER A 90 0.29 -4.65 26.55
N ASP A 91 1.56 -5.07 26.52
CA ASP A 91 2.68 -4.34 27.11
C ASP A 91 3.28 -3.27 26.19
N ILE A 92 2.72 -3.09 24.98
CA ILE A 92 3.22 -2.14 23.98
C ILE A 92 2.11 -1.15 23.64
N ASN A 93 2.33 0.12 23.99
CA ASN A 93 1.41 1.20 23.66
C ASN A 93 1.68 1.73 22.25
N TYR A 94 0.81 1.38 21.30
CA TYR A 94 0.83 1.90 19.93
C TYR A 94 0.00 3.18 19.82
N SER A 95 0.54 4.17 19.11
CA SER A 95 -0.22 5.32 18.64
C SER A 95 -1.24 4.90 17.57
N GLU A 96 -2.23 5.74 17.30
CA GLU A 96 -3.24 5.45 16.27
C GLU A 96 -2.60 5.25 14.88
N GLY A 97 -1.61 6.10 14.53
CA GLY A 97 -0.89 5.97 13.26
C GLY A 97 -0.10 4.66 13.16
N GLU A 98 0.49 4.19 14.26
CA GLU A 98 1.21 2.91 14.30
C GLU A 98 0.26 1.72 14.13
N LYS A 99 -0.91 1.76 14.76
CA LYS A 99 -1.95 0.72 14.61
C LYS A 99 -2.41 0.62 13.16
N ILE A 100 -2.73 1.76 12.53
CA ILE A 100 -3.12 1.81 11.11
C ILE A 100 -2.06 1.16 10.22
N ILE A 101 -0.78 1.44 10.46
CA ILE A 101 0.33 0.85 9.69
C ILE A 101 0.44 -0.67 9.92
N LEU A 102 0.30 -1.14 11.16
CA LEU A 102 0.31 -2.57 11.49
C LEU A 102 -0.87 -3.32 10.85
N GLU A 103 -2.08 -2.79 10.97
CA GLU A 103 -3.30 -3.36 10.40
C GLU A 103 -3.24 -3.41 8.88
N LYS A 104 -2.75 -2.33 8.24
CA LYS A 104 -2.54 -2.29 6.79
C LYS A 104 -1.54 -3.36 6.35
N HIS A 105 -0.41 -3.49 7.03
CA HIS A 105 0.61 -4.47 6.69
C HIS A 105 0.09 -5.90 6.89
N LEU A 106 -0.64 -6.16 7.97
CA LEU A 106 -1.33 -7.43 8.20
C LEU A 106 -2.36 -7.74 7.10
N CYS A 107 -3.13 -6.76 6.66
CA CYS A 107 -4.08 -6.90 5.55
C CYS A 107 -3.38 -7.33 4.26
N ILE A 108 -2.28 -6.67 3.90
CA ILE A 108 -1.48 -7.02 2.71
C ILE A 108 -0.93 -8.44 2.80
N ILE A 109 -0.33 -8.82 3.93
CA ILE A 109 0.25 -10.16 4.11
C ILE A 109 -0.83 -11.25 4.07
N ASN A 110 -1.98 -11.04 4.73
CA ASN A 110 -3.10 -11.99 4.66
C ASN A 110 -3.61 -12.15 3.23
N LEU A 111 -3.77 -11.04 2.49
CA LEU A 111 -4.20 -11.06 1.11
C LEU A 111 -3.24 -11.88 0.24
N LEU A 112 -1.93 -11.63 0.37
CA LEU A 112 -0.90 -12.33 -0.40
C LEU A 112 -0.85 -13.82 -0.07
N SER A 113 -1.01 -14.17 1.22
CA SER A 113 -1.07 -15.57 1.67
C SER A 113 -2.29 -16.29 1.09
N ASN A 114 -3.48 -15.68 1.17
CA ASN A 114 -4.71 -16.25 0.62
C ASN A 114 -4.61 -16.43 -0.89
N LEU A 115 -4.05 -15.44 -1.60
CA LEU A 115 -3.83 -15.52 -3.03
C LEU A 115 -2.85 -16.63 -3.41
N ALA A 116 -1.78 -16.81 -2.63
CA ALA A 116 -0.84 -17.91 -2.82
C ALA A 116 -1.51 -19.28 -2.64
N ASP A 117 -2.36 -19.42 -1.63
CA ASP A 117 -3.07 -20.67 -1.33
C ASP A 117 -4.12 -21.00 -2.39
N ASP A 118 -4.85 -20.01 -2.88
CA ASP A 118 -5.81 -20.17 -3.98
C ASP A 118 -5.09 -20.57 -5.27
N LEU A 119 -3.95 -19.95 -5.58
CA LEU A 119 -3.13 -20.30 -6.73
C LEU A 119 -2.61 -21.74 -6.63
N LYS A 120 -2.09 -22.17 -5.47
CA LYS A 120 -1.65 -23.56 -5.24
C LYS A 120 -2.80 -24.56 -5.43
N LYS A 121 -3.99 -24.26 -4.90
CA LYS A 121 -5.19 -25.11 -5.06
C LYS A 121 -5.61 -25.20 -6.52
N PHE A 122 -5.63 -24.07 -7.22
CA PHE A 122 -5.94 -24.00 -8.65
C PHE A 122 -5.00 -24.92 -9.45
N ILE A 123 -3.69 -24.74 -9.27
CA ILE A 123 -2.66 -25.50 -9.97
C ILE A 123 -2.81 -27.01 -9.71
N LYS A 124 -3.00 -27.40 -8.45
CA LYS A 124 -3.19 -28.82 -8.09
C LYS A 124 -4.37 -29.44 -8.85
N LEU A 125 -5.48 -28.71 -8.97
CA LEU A 125 -6.65 -29.16 -9.72
C LEU A 125 -6.41 -29.18 -11.24
N SER A 126 -5.62 -28.25 -11.78
CA SER A 126 -5.31 -28.18 -13.21
C SER A 126 -4.33 -29.27 -13.64
N ILE A 127 -3.27 -29.51 -12.88
CA ILE A 127 -2.30 -30.60 -13.13
C ILE A 127 -3.00 -31.96 -13.12
N GLN A 128 -3.93 -32.17 -12.17
CA GLN A 128 -4.73 -33.39 -12.10
C GLN A 128 -5.63 -33.62 -13.32
N LYS A 129 -5.94 -32.56 -14.09
CA LYS A 129 -6.90 -32.61 -15.20
C LYS A 129 -6.27 -32.53 -16.59
N MET A 130 -5.10 -31.92 -16.76
CA MET A 130 -4.61 -31.50 -18.08
C MET A 130 -3.17 -31.91 -18.45
N GLU A 131 -2.49 -32.78 -17.70
CA GLU A 131 -1.07 -33.14 -17.94
C GLU A 131 -0.12 -31.91 -18.07
N GLU A 132 -0.55 -30.72 -17.63
CA GLU A 132 0.28 -29.52 -17.66
C GLU A 132 1.45 -29.70 -16.67
N LYS A 133 2.68 -29.47 -17.14
CA LYS A 133 3.87 -29.56 -16.29
C LYS A 133 3.90 -28.39 -15.31
N GLU A 134 4.34 -28.63 -14.06
CA GLU A 134 4.49 -27.60 -13.02
C GLU A 134 5.23 -26.33 -13.50
N ASN A 135 6.18 -26.49 -14.42
CA ASN A 135 6.93 -25.39 -15.03
C ASN A 135 6.07 -24.35 -15.76
N PHE A 136 4.88 -24.73 -16.25
CA PHE A 136 3.93 -23.79 -16.86
C PHE A 136 3.47 -22.72 -15.88
N PHE A 137 3.37 -23.06 -14.59
CA PHE A 137 2.83 -22.15 -13.57
C PHE A 137 3.87 -21.28 -12.87
N VAL A 138 5.16 -21.47 -13.17
CA VAL A 138 6.27 -20.74 -12.52
C VAL A 138 6.11 -19.23 -12.67
N GLU A 139 5.59 -18.76 -13.81
CA GLU A 139 5.43 -17.33 -14.06
C GLU A 139 4.40 -16.67 -13.12
N TYR A 140 3.32 -17.37 -12.75
CA TYR A 140 2.32 -16.83 -11.81
C TYR A 140 2.91 -16.62 -10.41
N PHE A 141 3.79 -17.52 -9.95
CA PHE A 141 4.47 -17.37 -8.67
C PHE A 141 5.49 -16.23 -8.69
N LYS A 142 6.22 -16.04 -9.80
CA LYS A 142 7.10 -14.86 -9.95
C LYS A 142 6.31 -13.56 -9.92
N GLU A 143 5.16 -13.51 -10.60
CA GLU A 143 4.28 -12.35 -10.57
C GLU A 143 3.71 -12.09 -9.18
N LEU A 144 3.36 -13.15 -8.43
CA LEU A 144 2.94 -13.04 -7.04
C LEU A 144 4.06 -12.51 -6.12
N ASP A 145 5.29 -12.99 -6.29
CA ASP A 145 6.46 -12.49 -5.55
C ASP A 145 6.74 -11.02 -5.87
N ARG A 146 6.60 -10.62 -7.14
CA ARG A 146 6.71 -9.20 -7.52
C ARG A 146 5.57 -8.37 -6.93
N LEU A 147 4.34 -8.88 -6.91
CA LEU A 147 3.20 -8.19 -6.30
C LEU A 147 3.43 -7.98 -4.80
N LYS A 148 3.99 -8.98 -4.12
CA LYS A 148 4.41 -8.87 -2.72
C LYS A 148 5.42 -7.74 -2.52
N ILE A 149 6.43 -7.65 -3.38
CA ILE A 149 7.40 -6.55 -3.32
C ILE A 149 6.69 -5.21 -3.51
N VAL A 150 5.87 -5.08 -4.55
CA VAL A 150 5.14 -3.85 -4.91
C VAL A 150 4.23 -3.37 -3.76
N LEU A 151 3.42 -4.24 -3.18
CA LEU A 151 2.50 -3.85 -2.09
C LEU A 151 3.23 -3.47 -0.79
N LEU A 152 4.48 -3.91 -0.62
CA LEU A 152 5.30 -3.64 0.56
C LEU A 152 6.31 -2.50 0.35
N THR A 153 6.37 -1.87 -0.83
CA THR A 153 7.27 -0.74 -1.08
C THR A 153 6.85 0.52 -0.30
N GLU A 154 7.72 1.53 -0.25
CA GLU A 154 7.39 2.84 0.33
C GLU A 154 6.47 3.66 -0.58
N GLU A 155 6.68 3.53 -1.89
CA GLU A 155 5.94 4.25 -2.92
C GLU A 155 5.63 3.31 -4.07
N ILE A 156 4.36 3.23 -4.44
CA ILE A 156 3.89 2.48 -5.61
C ILE A 156 3.89 3.43 -6.81
N LYS A 157 4.60 3.06 -7.87
CA LYS A 157 4.75 3.88 -9.06
C LYS A 157 3.66 3.56 -10.08
N THR A 158 3.41 4.51 -10.98
CA THR A 158 2.51 4.32 -12.13
C THR A 158 2.88 3.08 -12.96
N ASP A 159 4.17 2.78 -13.10
CA ASP A 159 4.64 1.60 -13.85
C ASP A 159 4.37 0.28 -13.11
N ASP A 160 4.30 0.28 -11.78
CA ASP A 160 3.89 -0.91 -11.01
C ASP A 160 2.41 -1.23 -11.26
N LEU A 161 1.57 -0.20 -11.36
CA LEU A 161 0.16 -0.35 -11.73
C LEU A 161 0.01 -0.87 -13.17
N LYS A 162 0.72 -0.27 -14.13
CA LYS A 162 0.74 -0.76 -15.52
C LYS A 162 1.17 -2.21 -15.59
N TRP A 163 2.22 -2.58 -14.87
CA TRP A 163 2.68 -3.96 -14.79
C TRP A 163 1.57 -4.87 -14.25
N PHE A 164 0.96 -4.53 -13.09
CA PHE A 164 -0.07 -5.35 -12.45
C PHE A 164 -1.22 -5.69 -13.39
N PHE A 165 -1.78 -4.69 -14.10
CA PHE A 165 -2.86 -4.94 -15.06
C PHE A 165 -2.44 -5.86 -16.20
N ASN A 166 -1.17 -5.89 -16.60
CA ASN A 166 -0.69 -6.70 -17.72
C ASN A 166 -0.12 -8.07 -17.32
N THR A 167 -0.30 -8.50 -16.07
CA THR A 167 0.18 -9.80 -15.60
C THR A 167 -0.71 -10.97 -16.06
N ASN A 168 -0.09 -12.14 -16.18
CA ASN A 168 -0.81 -13.39 -16.38
C ASN A 168 -1.68 -13.71 -15.16
N LEU A 169 -1.19 -13.41 -13.96
CA LEU A 169 -1.91 -13.55 -12.70
C LEU A 169 -3.20 -12.72 -12.67
N PHE A 170 -3.15 -11.45 -13.11
CA PHE A 170 -4.35 -10.62 -13.24
C PHE A 170 -5.36 -11.27 -14.19
N THR A 171 -4.88 -11.74 -15.34
CA THR A 171 -5.70 -12.38 -16.37
C THR A 171 -6.34 -13.65 -15.83
N LEU A 172 -5.57 -14.50 -15.16
CA LEU A 172 -6.03 -15.75 -14.53
C LEU A 172 -7.14 -15.48 -13.51
N ILE A 173 -6.93 -14.55 -12.57
CA ILE A 173 -7.94 -14.24 -11.54
C ILE A 173 -9.20 -13.63 -12.17
N THR A 174 -9.06 -12.88 -13.26
CA THR A 174 -10.21 -12.33 -13.99
C THR A 174 -11.08 -13.45 -14.55
N PHE A 175 -10.49 -14.43 -15.23
CA PHE A 175 -11.22 -15.53 -15.86
C PHE A 175 -11.70 -16.58 -14.87
N GLU A 176 -10.92 -16.89 -13.83
CA GLU A 176 -11.20 -17.93 -12.83
C GLU A 176 -11.67 -17.33 -11.51
N SER A 177 -12.32 -16.16 -11.53
CA SER A 177 -12.71 -15.38 -10.34
C SER A 177 -13.47 -16.17 -9.27
N LYS A 178 -14.21 -17.22 -9.64
CA LYS A 178 -14.92 -18.10 -8.68
C LYS A 178 -13.99 -18.99 -7.85
N ARG A 179 -12.74 -19.19 -8.29
CA ARG A 179 -11.74 -20.04 -7.63
C ARG A 179 -10.79 -19.24 -6.73
N PHE A 180 -10.85 -17.91 -6.80
CA PHE A 180 -10.03 -17.02 -6.00
C PHE A 180 -10.91 -16.31 -4.96
N SER A 181 -10.49 -16.36 -3.71
CA SER A 181 -11.13 -15.67 -2.59
C SER A 181 -10.88 -14.16 -2.61
N ILE A 182 -9.75 -13.74 -3.20
CA ILE A 182 -9.33 -12.34 -3.30
C ILE A 182 -9.79 -11.73 -4.62
N LYS A 183 -10.38 -10.54 -4.55
CA LYS A 183 -10.78 -9.78 -5.76
C LYS A 183 -9.65 -8.88 -6.24
N LEU A 184 -9.48 -8.77 -7.55
CA LEU A 184 -8.50 -7.84 -8.16
C LEU A 184 -8.73 -6.38 -7.76
N THR A 185 -9.97 -6.00 -7.49
CA THR A 185 -10.33 -4.68 -6.99
C THR A 185 -9.78 -4.40 -5.59
N GLU A 186 -9.65 -5.42 -4.75
CA GLU A 186 -9.05 -5.29 -3.40
C GLU A 186 -7.56 -5.02 -3.50
N ILE A 187 -6.87 -5.74 -4.40
CA ILE A 187 -5.45 -5.51 -4.70
C ILE A 187 -5.26 -4.08 -5.22
N TYR A 188 -6.06 -3.66 -6.19
CA TYR A 188 -6.00 -2.30 -6.72
C TYR A 188 -6.26 -1.23 -5.66
N HIS A 189 -7.22 -1.46 -4.76
CA HIS A 189 -7.50 -0.54 -3.66
C HIS A 189 -6.26 -0.33 -2.77
N LEU A 190 -5.55 -1.42 -2.42
CA LEU A 190 -4.30 -1.35 -1.66
C LEU A 190 -3.20 -0.61 -2.43
N MET A 191 -3.09 -0.87 -3.74
CA MET A 191 -2.07 -0.21 -4.58
C MET A 191 -2.24 1.31 -4.65
N ILE A 192 -3.48 1.82 -4.59
CA ILE A 192 -3.76 3.25 -4.68
C ILE A 192 -3.98 3.93 -3.32
N GLN A 193 -3.92 3.18 -2.22
CA GLN A 193 -4.34 3.66 -0.89
C GLN A 193 -3.54 4.87 -0.41
N ASP A 194 -2.24 4.91 -0.71
CA ASP A 194 -1.34 5.98 -0.24
C ASP A 194 -1.00 6.99 -1.34
N ILE A 195 -1.54 6.81 -2.55
CA ILE A 195 -1.31 7.71 -3.67
C ILE A 195 -2.15 8.98 -3.48
N ASN A 196 -1.50 10.14 -3.54
CA ASN A 196 -2.18 11.43 -3.43
C ASN A 196 -2.94 11.78 -4.73
N LEU A 197 -4.13 11.21 -4.88
CA LEU A 197 -5.01 11.42 -6.03
C LEU A 197 -5.68 12.80 -6.07
N SER A 198 -5.43 13.69 -5.11
CA SER A 198 -5.82 15.11 -5.24
C SER A 198 -5.02 15.80 -6.34
N LYS A 199 -3.78 15.35 -6.58
CA LYS A 199 -2.95 15.83 -7.68
C LYS A 199 -3.50 15.28 -9.00
N LYS A 200 -3.91 16.19 -9.88
CA LYS A 200 -4.51 15.87 -11.19
C LYS A 200 -3.68 14.91 -12.03
N LYS A 201 -2.34 15.04 -12.00
CA LYS A 201 -1.42 14.15 -12.72
C LYS A 201 -1.63 12.68 -12.35
N TYR A 202 -1.51 12.33 -11.07
CA TYR A 202 -1.65 10.93 -10.63
C TYR A 202 -3.04 10.36 -10.93
N PHE A 203 -4.10 11.14 -10.75
CA PHE A 203 -5.44 10.67 -11.12
C PHE A 203 -5.56 10.40 -12.62
N ASN A 204 -5.07 11.29 -13.46
CA ASN A 204 -5.12 11.13 -14.92
C ASN A 204 -4.27 9.94 -15.38
N ASP A 205 -3.06 9.77 -14.84
CA ASP A 205 -2.19 8.63 -15.14
C ASP A 205 -2.93 7.30 -14.87
N HIS A 206 -3.66 7.21 -13.77
CA HIS A 206 -4.43 6.01 -13.44
C HIS A 206 -5.65 5.82 -14.36
N CYS A 207 -6.36 6.90 -14.70
CA CYS A 207 -7.45 6.85 -15.67
C CYS A 207 -6.98 6.33 -17.03
N GLU A 208 -5.82 6.80 -17.50
CA GLU A 208 -5.23 6.36 -18.77
C GLU A 208 -4.91 4.87 -18.74
N ILE A 209 -4.33 4.36 -17.64
CA ILE A 209 -4.08 2.91 -17.47
C ILE A 209 -5.37 2.10 -17.56
N LEU A 210 -6.42 2.53 -16.85
CA LEU A 210 -7.70 1.83 -16.85
C LEU A 210 -8.35 1.86 -18.24
N LEU A 211 -8.25 2.98 -18.96
CA LEU A 211 -8.78 3.13 -20.32
C LEU A 211 -8.01 2.29 -21.33
N ASP A 212 -6.69 2.24 -21.24
CA ASP A 212 -5.85 1.37 -22.06
C ASP A 212 -6.22 -0.10 -21.87
N LYS A 213 -6.36 -0.53 -20.60
CA LYS A 213 -6.81 -1.90 -20.27
C LYS A 213 -8.20 -2.21 -20.83
N LYS A 214 -9.15 -1.30 -20.66
CA LYS A 214 -10.51 -1.41 -21.24
C LYS A 214 -10.48 -1.49 -22.76
N THR A 215 -9.62 -0.73 -23.41
CA THR A 215 -9.51 -0.72 -24.88
C THR A 215 -8.99 -2.05 -25.41
N LYS A 216 -8.04 -2.67 -24.69
CA LYS A 216 -7.46 -3.96 -25.04
C LYS A 216 -8.39 -5.16 -24.76
N GLU A 217 -9.11 -5.14 -23.64
CA GLU A 217 -9.91 -6.29 -23.18
C GLU A 217 -11.42 -6.13 -23.36
N GLY A 218 -11.88 -4.94 -23.74
CA GLY A 218 -13.30 -4.66 -23.97
C GLY A 218 -14.16 -4.95 -22.74
N LYS A 219 -15.16 -5.83 -22.91
CA LYS A 219 -16.13 -6.17 -21.87
C LYS A 219 -15.60 -7.15 -20.80
N PHE A 220 -14.44 -7.78 -21.04
CA PHE A 220 -13.87 -8.74 -20.08
C PHE A 220 -13.23 -8.04 -18.87
N PHE A 221 -12.82 -6.78 -19.04
CA PHE A 221 -12.31 -5.96 -17.94
C PHE A 221 -13.44 -5.18 -17.26
N ASN A 222 -13.58 -5.35 -15.95
CA ASN A 222 -14.56 -4.64 -15.12
C ASN A 222 -14.12 -3.18 -14.85
N TYR A 223 -13.98 -2.38 -15.90
CA TYR A 223 -13.52 -1.00 -15.83
C TYR A 223 -14.27 -0.17 -14.78
N ASP A 224 -15.60 -0.31 -14.73
CA ASP A 224 -16.46 0.52 -13.88
C ASP A 224 -16.13 0.36 -12.39
N SER A 225 -15.81 -0.86 -11.94
CA SER A 225 -15.47 -1.12 -10.54
C SER A 225 -14.11 -0.52 -10.16
N PHE A 226 -13.10 -0.66 -11.02
CA PHE A 226 -11.79 -0.05 -10.79
C PHE A 226 -11.87 1.48 -10.85
N PHE A 227 -12.65 2.02 -11.79
CA PHE A 227 -12.85 3.46 -11.92
C PHE A 227 -13.60 4.05 -10.71
N SER A 228 -14.61 3.35 -10.17
CA SER A 228 -15.29 3.78 -8.95
C SER A 228 -14.32 3.89 -7.78
N ILE A 229 -13.46 2.88 -7.58
CA ILE A 229 -12.44 2.90 -6.51
C ILE A 229 -11.51 4.11 -6.65
N LEU A 230 -11.03 4.38 -7.87
CA LEU A 230 -10.18 5.53 -8.15
C LEU A 230 -10.89 6.87 -7.86
N TYR A 231 -12.14 6.98 -8.29
CA TYR A 231 -12.96 8.18 -8.11
C TYR A 231 -13.31 8.43 -6.65
N ASP A 232 -13.75 7.41 -5.92
CA ASP A 232 -14.11 7.47 -4.51
C ASP A 232 -12.89 7.87 -3.66
N LYS A 233 -11.72 7.30 -3.98
CA LYS A 233 -10.47 7.69 -3.34
C LYS A 233 -10.13 9.16 -3.59
N ARG A 234 -10.24 9.65 -4.83
CA ARG A 234 -10.04 11.08 -5.13
C ARG A 234 -11.03 11.98 -4.37
N LYS A 235 -12.30 11.60 -4.32
CA LYS A 235 -13.34 12.35 -3.61
C LYS A 235 -13.04 12.45 -2.11
N SER A 236 -12.56 11.37 -1.48
CA SER A 236 -12.17 11.37 -0.07
C SER A 236 -11.06 12.39 0.24
N PHE A 237 -10.07 12.55 -0.65
CA PHE A 237 -9.03 13.57 -0.49
C PHE A 237 -9.59 14.98 -0.57
N VAL A 238 -10.47 15.25 -1.54
CA VAL A 238 -11.07 16.57 -1.74
C VAL A 238 -11.94 16.98 -0.55
N ASN A 239 -12.70 16.02 0.01
CA ASN A 239 -13.60 16.27 1.13
C ASN A 239 -12.87 16.41 2.48
N ASN A 240 -11.69 15.80 2.63
CA ASN A 240 -10.89 15.86 3.85
C ASN A 240 -9.90 17.05 3.87
N LEU A 241 -9.85 17.87 2.82
CA LEU A 241 -9.14 19.15 2.87
C LEU A 241 -9.92 20.10 3.79
N PRO A 242 -9.26 20.81 4.72
CA PRO A 242 -9.93 21.83 5.51
C PRO A 242 -10.60 22.80 4.54
N LYS A 243 -11.92 22.96 4.66
CA LYS A 243 -12.67 23.98 3.92
C LYS A 243 -12.06 25.32 4.30
N SER A 244 -11.15 25.85 3.49
CA SER A 244 -10.66 27.20 3.67
C SER A 244 -11.86 28.11 3.51
N ASN A 245 -12.16 28.85 4.58
CA ASN A 245 -13.14 29.93 4.52
C ASN A 245 -12.73 30.87 3.40
N GLY A 246 -13.57 30.94 2.37
CA GLY A 246 -13.58 31.98 1.34
C GLY A 246 -12.31 32.11 0.51
N PHE A 247 -12.20 31.35 -0.58
CA PHE A 247 -11.60 31.91 -1.79
C PHE A 247 -12.41 31.53 -3.03
N ILE A 248 -12.69 32.58 -3.80
CA ILE A 248 -13.64 32.71 -4.89
C ILE A 248 -13.36 31.70 -6.01
N PHE A 249 -14.42 31.03 -6.48
CA PHE A 249 -14.42 30.22 -7.70
C PHE A 249 -13.94 31.06 -8.89
N HIS A 250 -12.68 30.92 -9.28
CA HIS A 250 -12.22 31.39 -10.58
C HIS A 250 -12.68 30.42 -11.67
N LYS A 251 -13.51 30.95 -12.58
CA LYS A 251 -13.89 30.47 -13.92
C LYS A 251 -13.52 29.01 -14.24
N MET A 252 -14.54 28.15 -14.34
CA MET A 252 -14.42 26.79 -14.90
C MET A 252 -13.64 26.82 -16.22
N SER A 253 -12.56 26.05 -16.28
CA SER A 253 -11.70 25.95 -17.46
C SER A 253 -12.46 25.25 -18.60
N LYS A 254 -12.06 25.49 -19.86
CA LYS A 254 -12.61 24.75 -21.04
C LYS A 254 -12.55 23.22 -20.85
N SER A 255 -11.60 22.71 -20.06
CA SER A 255 -11.50 21.26 -19.77
C SER A 255 -12.57 20.74 -18.81
N ASP A 256 -13.09 21.57 -17.90
CA ASP A 256 -14.17 21.17 -16.99
C ASP A 256 -15.51 21.07 -17.72
N LYS A 257 -15.69 21.86 -18.79
CA LYS A 257 -16.79 21.68 -19.74
C LYS A 257 -16.67 20.35 -20.49
N LEU A 258 -15.47 19.98 -20.92
CA LEU A 258 -15.22 18.71 -21.61
C LEU A 258 -15.48 17.50 -20.70
N CYS A 259 -15.04 17.57 -19.44
CA CYS A 259 -15.25 16.51 -18.45
C CYS A 259 -16.74 16.34 -18.10
N LYS A 260 -17.48 17.46 -17.95
CA LYS A 260 -18.96 17.41 -17.81
C LYS A 260 -19.66 16.87 -19.05
N GLN A 261 -19.17 17.17 -20.26
CA GLN A 261 -19.71 16.62 -21.51
C GLN A 261 -19.50 15.11 -21.61
N LEU A 262 -18.33 14.61 -21.23
CA LEU A 262 -18.04 13.16 -21.21
C LEU A 262 -18.89 12.42 -20.18
N ILE A 263 -19.10 13.01 -18.99
CA ILE A 263 -20.02 12.46 -17.97
C ILE A 263 -21.46 12.46 -18.48
N LYS A 264 -21.90 13.54 -19.15
CA LYS A 264 -23.25 13.62 -19.74
C LYS A 264 -23.45 12.57 -20.83
N LEU A 265 -22.49 12.40 -21.74
CA LEU A 265 -22.53 11.37 -22.79
C LEU A 265 -22.56 9.94 -22.21
N ALA A 266 -21.80 9.70 -21.14
CA ALA A 266 -21.81 8.41 -20.44
C ALA A 266 -23.17 8.11 -19.78
N LEU A 267 -23.84 9.13 -19.23
CA LEU A 267 -25.16 9.00 -18.62
C LEU A 267 -26.28 8.89 -19.66
N GLU A 268 -26.20 9.60 -20.79
CA GLU A 268 -27.17 9.50 -21.89
C GLU A 268 -27.11 8.15 -22.59
N ASN A 269 -25.92 7.56 -22.75
CA ASN A 269 -25.76 6.21 -23.26
C ASN A 269 -26.31 5.14 -22.29
N ARG A 270 -26.33 5.41 -20.98
CA ARG A 270 -26.95 4.53 -19.98
C ARG A 270 -28.48 4.51 -20.07
N LEU A 271 -29.11 5.60 -20.51
CA LEU A 271 -30.56 5.70 -20.67
C LEU A 271 -31.09 5.13 -21.99
N LYS A 272 -30.22 4.94 -23.00
CA LYS A 272 -30.59 4.31 -24.28
C LYS A 272 -30.54 2.78 -24.26
N HIS A 273 -30.07 2.19 -23.16
CA HIS A 273 -29.93 0.75 -22.97
C HIS A 273 -30.75 0.22 -21.78
N LEU A 274 -31.72 1.01 -21.32
CA LEU A 274 -32.87 0.61 -20.52
C LEU A 274 -34.12 0.67 -21.41
#